data_AF-A0A7C1U6Q7-F1
#
_entry.id   AF-A0A7C1U6Q7-F1
#
_cell.length_a   1.000
_cell.length_b   1.000
_cell.length_c   1.000
_cell.angle_alpha   90.00
_cell.angle_beta   90.00
_cell.angle_gamma   90.00
#
_symmetry.space_group_name_H-M   'P 1'
#
loop_
_entity.id
_entity.type
_entity.pdbx_description
1 polymer ?
#
loop_
_entity_poly.entity_id
_entity_poly.type
_entity_poly.pdbx_seq_one_letter_code
_entity_poly.pdbx_strand_id
1 'polypeptide(L)'
;MDTARRFKPETILLLDRVAEHPEARRILGLFPSAAVRLVKHQRSPFSWDVSQSQALLIGKRTLMIGETSTFVGRFDGRLGSNVRCCAYHKLVPFFAGYADLIRETLTAVEPENITLGMLRLLPGHHRLATSAYGNRARELCGRNFVRGASDGKLRYHPKQRIEFYRFLVDTIRSFDSEVSISLCRETREMWRIFKNHCLPGRCNCVIW
;
A
#
# COMPACT_ATOMS: atom_id res chain seq x y z
N MET A 1 5.87 -14.88 -9.67
CA MET A 1 7.33 -14.97 -9.45
C MET A 1 7.64 -14.33 -8.11
N ASP A 2 8.03 -15.12 -7.10
CA ASP A 2 8.29 -14.64 -5.75
C ASP A 2 9.62 -13.84 -5.73
N THR A 3 9.50 -12.52 -5.78
CA THR A 3 10.65 -11.59 -5.80
C THR A 3 11.44 -11.64 -4.50
N ALA A 4 10.88 -12.16 -3.40
CA ALA A 4 11.57 -12.28 -2.12
C ALA A 4 12.77 -13.23 -2.20
N ARG A 5 12.68 -14.31 -2.99
CA ARG A 5 13.79 -15.28 -3.17
C ARG A 5 15.01 -14.71 -3.90
N ARG A 6 14.86 -13.59 -4.62
CA ARG A 6 15.93 -12.94 -5.39
C ARG A 6 16.46 -11.67 -4.75
N PHE A 7 15.91 -11.26 -3.61
CA PHE A 7 16.36 -10.05 -2.93
C PHE A 7 17.77 -10.26 -2.38
N LYS A 8 18.70 -9.40 -2.80
CA LYS A 8 20.10 -9.39 -2.37
C LYS A 8 20.46 -7.95 -1.96
N PRO A 9 20.38 -7.61 -0.66
CA PRO A 9 20.77 -6.28 -0.21
C PRO A 9 22.29 -6.10 -0.34
N GLU A 10 22.70 -4.91 -0.78
CA GLU A 10 24.11 -4.46 -0.74
C GLU A 10 24.43 -3.80 0.60
N THR A 11 23.43 -3.18 1.24
CA THR A 11 23.57 -2.51 2.53
C THR A 11 22.47 -2.95 3.49
N ILE A 12 22.84 -3.18 4.75
CA ILE A 12 21.90 -3.38 5.85
C ILE A 12 22.06 -2.23 6.83
N LEU A 13 20.98 -1.48 7.05
CA LEU A 13 20.88 -0.50 8.12
C LEU A 13 20.32 -1.21 9.35
N LEU A 14 21.11 -1.32 10.41
CA LEU A 14 20.76 -2.01 11.64
C LEU A 14 20.57 -1.00 12.76
N LEU A 15 19.37 -0.95 13.32
CA LEU A 15 19.10 -0.09 14.47
C LEU A 15 19.88 -0.59 15.68
N ASP A 16 20.65 0.30 16.33
CA ASP A 16 21.55 -0.03 17.44
C ASP A 16 20.88 -0.86 18.54
N ARG A 17 19.68 -0.47 18.95
CA ARG A 17 18.90 -1.14 20.02
C ARG A 17 18.50 -2.58 19.72
N VAL A 18 18.56 -3.02 18.46
CA VAL A 18 18.25 -4.42 18.07
C VAL A 18 19.47 -5.18 17.56
N ALA A 19 20.67 -4.61 17.67
CA ALA A 19 21.89 -5.25 17.14
C ALA A 19 22.13 -6.64 17.76
N GLU A 20 21.83 -6.79 19.05
CA GLU A 20 22.01 -8.04 19.78
C GLU A 20 20.79 -8.97 19.71
N HIS A 21 19.70 -8.56 19.05
CA HIS A 21 18.47 -9.35 18.99
C HIS A 21 18.69 -10.65 18.19
N PRO A 22 18.28 -11.83 18.69
CA PRO A 22 18.55 -13.12 18.01
C PRO A 22 18.05 -13.16 16.57
N GLU A 23 16.86 -12.62 16.32
CA GLU A 23 16.29 -12.57 14.96
C GLU A 23 17.04 -11.59 14.05
N ALA A 24 17.57 -10.48 14.59
CA ALA A 24 18.39 -9.56 13.81
C ALA A 24 19.68 -10.25 13.37
N ARG A 25 20.36 -10.96 14.30
CA ARG A 25 21.54 -11.77 13.99
C ARG A 25 21.24 -12.88 12.99
N ARG A 26 20.08 -13.56 13.10
CA ARG A 26 19.64 -14.58 12.15
C ARG A 26 19.50 -14.00 10.75
N ILE A 27 18.84 -12.85 10.60
CA ILE A 27 18.64 -12.16 9.32
C ILE A 27 19.99 -11.69 8.74
N LEU A 28 20.90 -11.15 9.55
CA LEU A 28 22.25 -10.80 9.10
C LEU A 28 22.99 -12.01 8.51
N GLY A 29 22.87 -13.19 9.14
CA GLY A 29 23.44 -14.43 8.65
C GLY A 29 22.90 -14.89 7.28
N LEU A 30 21.71 -14.43 6.88
CA LEU A 30 21.17 -14.70 5.53
C LEU A 30 21.87 -13.88 4.44
N PHE A 31 22.56 -12.79 4.80
CA PHE A 31 23.15 -11.83 3.87
C PHE A 31 24.60 -11.49 4.23
N PRO A 32 25.51 -12.48 4.24
CA PRO A 32 26.89 -12.28 4.71
C PRO A 32 27.70 -11.29 3.87
N SER A 33 27.31 -11.05 2.61
CA SER A 33 27.98 -10.12 1.70
C SER A 33 27.50 -8.67 1.81
N ALA A 34 26.46 -8.38 2.60
CA ALA A 34 25.89 -7.05 2.69
C ALA A 34 26.65 -6.18 3.71
N ALA A 35 26.93 -4.93 3.36
CA ALA A 35 27.59 -4.00 4.26
C ALA A 35 26.64 -3.58 5.40
N VAL A 36 26.96 -3.92 6.64
CA VAL A 36 26.15 -3.57 7.82
C VAL A 36 26.55 -2.20 8.36
N ARG A 37 25.57 -1.33 8.58
CA ARG A 37 25.74 0.00 9.17
C ARG A 37 24.80 0.18 10.35
N LEU A 38 25.37 0.48 11.52
CA LEU A 38 24.59 0.81 12.71
C LEU A 38 23.99 2.21 12.59
N VAL A 39 22.71 2.33 12.92
CA VAL A 39 21.97 3.59 12.94
C VAL A 39 21.21 3.76 14.25
N LYS A 40 21.07 4.99 14.74
CA LYS A 40 20.34 5.30 15.98
C LYS A 40 18.83 5.46 15.79
N HIS A 41 18.42 5.82 14.58
CA HIS A 41 17.03 6.12 14.25
C HIS A 41 16.64 5.52 12.91
N GLN A 42 15.38 5.09 12.79
CA GLN A 42 14.82 4.58 11.52
C GLN A 42 14.73 5.67 10.44
N ARG A 43 14.57 6.93 10.86
CA ARG A 43 14.66 8.08 9.95
C ARG A 43 16.10 8.57 9.97
N SER A 44 16.78 8.47 8.83
CA SER A 44 18.07 9.12 8.67
C SER A 44 17.84 10.63 8.49
N PRO A 45 18.46 11.49 9.30
CA PRO A 45 18.48 12.93 9.05
C PRO A 45 19.45 13.32 7.93
N PHE A 46 20.27 12.37 7.44
CA PHE A 46 21.26 12.64 6.41
C PHE A 46 20.60 12.89 5.06
N SER A 47 20.87 14.07 4.48
CA SER A 47 20.84 14.26 3.04
C SER A 47 22.00 13.49 2.45
N TRP A 48 21.72 12.40 1.76
CA TRP A 48 22.72 11.79 0.90
C TRP A 48 23.05 12.80 -0.20
N ASP A 49 24.34 13.05 -0.45
CA ASP A 49 24.81 13.88 -1.56
C ASP A 49 24.70 13.10 -2.88
N VAL A 50 23.49 12.63 -3.15
CA VAL A 50 23.14 11.83 -4.32
C VAL A 50 21.81 12.34 -4.86
N SER A 51 21.64 12.25 -6.16
CA SER A 51 20.36 12.56 -6.78
C SER A 51 19.24 11.68 -6.21
N GLN A 52 18.00 12.18 -6.23
CA GLN A 52 16.84 11.39 -5.79
C GLN A 52 16.71 10.05 -6.53
N SER A 53 17.07 10.01 -7.82
CA SER A 53 17.09 8.78 -8.64
C SER A 53 18.07 7.75 -8.09
N GLN A 54 19.28 8.19 -7.73
CA GLN A 54 20.30 7.33 -7.12
C GLN A 54 19.85 6.86 -5.72
N ALA A 55 19.26 7.74 -4.92
CA ALA A 55 18.71 7.39 -3.61
C ALA A 55 17.66 6.27 -3.70
N LEU A 56 16.80 6.28 -4.74
CA LEU A 56 15.83 5.20 -4.99
C LEU A 56 16.51 3.88 -5.34
N LEU A 57 17.54 3.89 -6.19
CA LEU A 57 18.28 2.69 -6.56
C LEU A 57 19.00 2.08 -5.35
N ILE A 58 19.65 2.92 -4.54
CA ILE A 58 20.28 2.53 -3.27
C ILE A 58 19.23 1.94 -2.32
N GLY A 59 18.08 2.60 -2.17
CA GLY A 59 16.99 2.14 -1.32
C GLY A 59 16.46 0.76 -1.71
N LYS A 60 16.38 0.45 -3.01
CA LYS A 60 15.97 -0.88 -3.50
C LYS A 60 16.97 -2.00 -3.16
N ARG A 61 18.22 -1.65 -2.84
CA ARG A 61 19.28 -2.59 -2.43
C ARG A 61 19.65 -2.45 -0.96
N THR A 62 18.85 -1.71 -0.19
CA THR A 62 19.07 -1.50 1.24
C THR A 62 17.98 -2.21 2.05
N LEU A 63 18.39 -3.02 3.03
CA LEU A 63 17.51 -3.62 4.02
C LEU A 63 17.62 -2.85 5.34
N MET A 64 16.51 -2.45 5.93
CA MET A 64 16.49 -1.86 7.28
C MET A 64 16.00 -2.91 8.28
N ILE A 65 16.82 -3.21 9.28
CA ILE A 65 16.46 -4.03 10.44
C ILE A 65 16.29 -3.10 11.63
N GLY A 66 15.08 -3.07 12.18
CA GLY A 66 14.77 -2.23 13.33
C GLY A 66 13.57 -2.77 14.10
N GLU A 67 13.32 -2.16 15.25
CA GLU A 67 12.15 -2.44 16.06
C GLU A 67 11.01 -1.48 15.68
N THR A 68 9.82 -2.02 15.49
CA THR A 68 8.59 -1.26 15.21
C THR A 68 7.84 -0.93 16.50
N SER A 69 7.37 0.30 16.63
CA SER A 69 6.59 0.79 17.78
C SER A 69 5.07 0.60 17.63
N THR A 70 4.60 0.03 16.53
CA THR A 70 3.16 -0.19 16.24
C THR A 70 2.89 -1.67 15.99
N PHE A 71 1.63 -2.11 16.23
CA PHE A 71 0.99 -3.44 16.00
C PHE A 71 1.91 -4.65 15.74
N VAL A 72 2.74 -4.59 14.68
CA VAL A 72 3.82 -5.53 14.38
C VAL A 72 4.79 -5.75 15.56
N GLY A 73 4.94 -4.81 16.49
CA GLY A 73 5.86 -4.92 17.64
C GLY A 73 5.34 -5.84 18.75
N ARG A 74 4.06 -6.21 18.70
CA ARG A 74 3.43 -7.20 19.59
C ARG A 74 3.09 -8.49 18.83
N PHE A 75 3.56 -8.63 17.60
CA PHE A 75 3.31 -9.82 16.79
C PHE A 75 4.22 -10.95 17.27
N ASP A 76 3.64 -11.91 17.98
CA ASP A 76 4.30 -13.07 18.57
C ASP A 76 4.51 -14.22 17.55
N GLY A 77 4.42 -13.92 16.25
CA GLY A 77 4.40 -14.92 15.18
C GLY A 77 3.06 -15.62 15.02
N ARG A 78 2.06 -15.32 15.86
CA ARG A 78 0.69 -15.78 15.73
C ARG A 78 -0.19 -14.58 15.37
N LEU A 79 -1.00 -14.74 14.35
CA LEU A 79 -1.96 -13.72 13.93
C LEU A 79 -3.00 -13.44 15.03
N GLY A 80 -3.15 -14.33 16.02
CA GLY A 80 -4.22 -14.23 17.01
C GLY A 80 -5.60 -14.40 16.36
N SER A 81 -6.65 -14.53 17.16
CA SER A 81 -8.02 -14.71 16.65
C SER A 81 -8.59 -13.49 15.93
N ASN A 82 -7.95 -12.33 16.12
CA ASN A 82 -8.49 -11.04 15.70
C ASN A 82 -7.83 -10.48 14.42
N VAL A 83 -6.81 -11.16 13.88
CA VAL A 83 -6.17 -10.76 12.62
C VAL A 83 -6.63 -11.70 11.52
N ARG A 84 -7.48 -11.18 10.64
CA ARG A 84 -7.93 -11.90 9.45
C ARG A 84 -6.98 -11.61 8.30
N CYS A 85 -6.28 -12.63 7.81
CA CYS A 85 -5.58 -12.56 6.53
C CYS A 85 -6.60 -12.62 5.39
N CYS A 86 -7.20 -11.48 5.06
CA CYS A 86 -8.06 -11.37 3.90
C CYS A 86 -7.20 -11.26 2.64
N ALA A 87 -7.45 -12.09 1.63
CA ALA A 87 -6.80 -11.94 0.33
C ALA A 87 -7.10 -10.54 -0.23
N TYR A 88 -6.07 -9.71 -0.32
CA TYR A 88 -6.19 -8.32 -0.79
C TYR A 88 -5.89 -8.26 -2.29
N HIS A 89 -6.94 -8.32 -3.10
CA HIS A 89 -6.82 -8.07 -4.54
C HIS A 89 -6.91 -6.57 -4.79
N LYS A 90 -5.81 -5.98 -5.25
CA LYS A 90 -5.79 -4.56 -5.66
C LYS A 90 -6.16 -4.46 -7.13
N LEU A 91 -7.40 -4.09 -7.39
CA LEU A 91 -7.90 -3.90 -8.75
C LEU A 91 -7.41 -2.53 -9.28
N VAL A 92 -6.70 -2.52 -10.42
CA VAL A 92 -6.32 -1.29 -11.15
C VAL A 92 -6.60 -1.40 -12.67
N PRO A 93 -7.85 -1.53 -13.16
CA PRO A 93 -8.19 -1.24 -14.56
C PRO A 93 -8.62 0.21 -14.87
N PHE A 94 -9.04 0.43 -16.13
CA PHE A 94 -9.85 1.56 -16.62
C PHE A 94 -11.34 1.13 -16.62
N PHE A 95 -12.32 2.04 -16.60
CA PHE A 95 -13.74 1.77 -16.27
C PHE A 95 -14.33 0.45 -16.83
N ALA A 96 -14.23 0.18 -18.14
CA ALA A 96 -14.75 -1.06 -18.73
C ALA A 96 -14.07 -2.33 -18.18
N GLY A 97 -12.75 -2.30 -18.00
CA GLY A 97 -12.01 -3.43 -17.45
C GLY A 97 -12.34 -3.75 -16.00
N TYR A 98 -12.98 -2.84 -15.24
CA TYR A 98 -13.45 -3.17 -13.90
C TYR A 98 -14.71 -4.04 -13.91
N ALA A 99 -15.62 -3.88 -14.86
CA ALA A 99 -16.82 -4.72 -14.90
C ALA A 99 -16.49 -6.17 -15.23
N ASP A 100 -15.64 -6.39 -16.24
CA ASP A 100 -15.18 -7.73 -16.58
C ASP A 100 -14.38 -8.35 -15.43
N LEU A 101 -13.51 -7.58 -14.77
CA LEU A 101 -12.77 -8.05 -13.61
C LEU A 101 -13.68 -8.38 -12.42
N ILE A 102 -14.70 -7.57 -12.13
CA ILE A 102 -15.70 -7.88 -11.10
C ILE A 102 -16.41 -9.18 -11.44
N ARG A 103 -16.88 -9.33 -12.70
CA ARG A 103 -17.53 -10.54 -13.17
C ARG A 103 -16.64 -11.76 -12.99
N GLU A 104 -15.43 -11.73 -13.53
CA GLU A 104 -14.47 -12.85 -13.45
C GLU A 104 -14.13 -13.19 -11.99
N THR A 105 -13.90 -12.16 -11.17
CA THR A 105 -13.56 -12.36 -9.75
C THR A 105 -14.73 -12.98 -8.99
N LEU A 106 -15.94 -12.41 -9.09
CA LEU A 106 -17.11 -12.91 -8.36
C LEU A 106 -17.66 -14.22 -8.93
N THR A 107 -17.26 -14.62 -10.15
CA THR A 107 -17.50 -15.98 -10.65
C THR A 107 -16.56 -16.99 -9.99
N ALA A 108 -15.35 -16.57 -9.62
CA ALA A 108 -14.32 -17.44 -9.07
C ALA A 108 -14.32 -17.49 -7.53
N VAL A 109 -14.87 -16.48 -6.85
CA VAL A 109 -14.87 -16.36 -5.39
C VAL A 109 -16.19 -15.79 -4.85
N GLU A 110 -16.55 -16.20 -3.64
CA GLU A 110 -17.71 -15.69 -2.88
C GLU A 110 -17.20 -14.90 -1.66
N PRO A 111 -16.91 -13.58 -1.79
CA PRO A 111 -16.32 -12.82 -0.70
C PRO A 111 -17.36 -12.43 0.35
N GLU A 112 -17.04 -12.61 1.63
CA GLU A 112 -17.85 -12.03 2.73
C GLU A 112 -17.89 -10.49 2.70
N ASN A 113 -16.85 -9.86 2.12
CA ASN A 113 -16.72 -8.41 2.02
C ASN A 113 -15.79 -7.98 0.89
N ILE A 114 -16.18 -6.92 0.19
CA ILE A 114 -15.41 -6.27 -0.88
C ILE A 114 -15.01 -4.88 -0.43
N THR A 115 -13.72 -4.61 -0.35
CA THR A 115 -13.21 -3.26 -0.04
C THR A 115 -12.79 -2.55 -1.32
N LEU A 116 -13.44 -1.43 -1.63
CA LEU A 116 -13.12 -0.57 -2.76
C LEU A 116 -12.13 0.52 -2.35
N GLY A 117 -11.20 0.85 -3.24
CA GLY A 117 -10.26 1.93 -2.99
C GLY A 117 -9.63 2.44 -4.28
N MET A 118 -9.13 3.67 -4.20
CA MET A 118 -8.45 4.31 -5.32
C MET A 118 -6.98 4.59 -5.03
N LEU A 119 -6.24 4.82 -6.11
CA LEU A 119 -4.85 5.28 -6.04
C LEU A 119 -4.75 6.58 -5.23
N ARG A 120 -3.80 6.59 -4.28
CA ARG A 120 -3.41 7.76 -3.49
C ARG A 120 -1.92 7.94 -3.61
N LEU A 121 -1.48 9.16 -3.90
CA LEU A 121 -0.07 9.48 -4.12
C LEU A 121 0.41 10.46 -3.05
N LEU A 122 1.61 10.29 -2.51
CA LEU A 122 2.29 11.41 -1.86
C LEU A 122 2.62 12.48 -2.92
N PRO A 123 2.64 13.78 -2.58
CA PRO A 123 2.95 14.85 -3.53
C PRO A 123 4.25 14.65 -4.32
N GLY A 124 5.27 14.05 -3.71
CA GLY A 124 6.55 13.76 -4.37
C GLY A 124 6.53 12.62 -5.39
N HIS A 125 5.47 11.79 -5.46
CA HIS A 125 5.45 10.62 -6.35
C HIS A 125 5.56 10.97 -7.83
N HIS A 126 5.01 12.11 -8.26
CA HIS A 126 5.14 12.53 -9.65
C HIS A 126 6.59 12.71 -10.05
N ARG A 127 7.40 13.36 -9.19
CA ARG A 127 8.84 13.52 -9.42
C ARG A 127 9.56 12.18 -9.46
N LEU A 128 9.24 11.28 -8.53
CA LEU A 128 9.84 9.95 -8.46
C LEU A 128 9.47 9.10 -9.69
N ALA A 129 8.22 9.14 -10.12
CA ALA A 129 7.75 8.40 -11.29
C ALA A 129 8.41 8.93 -12.57
N THR A 130 8.46 10.26 -12.77
CA THR A 130 9.13 10.86 -13.92
C THR A 130 10.63 10.55 -13.94
N SER A 131 11.30 10.61 -12.79
CA SER A 131 12.72 10.25 -12.67
C SER A 131 12.98 8.78 -13.03
N ALA A 132 12.12 7.86 -12.54
CA ALA A 132 12.32 6.43 -12.75
C ALA A 132 11.87 5.92 -14.13
N TYR A 133 10.83 6.52 -14.71
CA TYR A 133 10.13 5.96 -15.88
C TYR A 133 10.00 6.94 -17.06
N GLY A 134 10.54 8.16 -16.93
CA GLY A 134 10.55 9.17 -17.98
C GLY A 134 9.15 9.44 -18.53
N ASN A 135 9.03 9.42 -19.86
CA ASN A 135 7.76 9.67 -20.55
C ASN A 135 6.64 8.68 -20.19
N ARG A 136 6.95 7.46 -19.71
CA ARG A 136 5.92 6.51 -19.27
C ARG A 136 5.18 6.96 -18.01
N ALA A 137 5.75 7.88 -17.23
CA ALA A 137 5.09 8.46 -16.06
C ALA A 137 4.05 9.53 -16.44
N ARG A 138 3.97 9.95 -17.71
CA ARG A 138 3.13 11.06 -18.15
C ARG A 138 1.64 10.80 -17.87
N GLU A 139 1.17 9.57 -18.01
CA GLU A 139 -0.23 9.21 -17.70
C GLU A 139 -0.57 9.32 -16.21
N LEU A 140 0.41 9.09 -15.33
CA LEU A 140 0.23 9.28 -13.88
C LEU A 140 0.23 10.78 -13.53
N CYS A 141 1.07 11.56 -14.21
CA CYS A 141 1.23 12.99 -13.96
C CYS A 141 0.15 13.86 -14.62
N GLY A 142 -0.47 13.39 -15.70
CA GLY A 142 -1.50 14.12 -16.45
C GLY A 142 -2.91 14.04 -15.87
N ARG A 143 -3.11 13.34 -14.74
CA ARG A 143 -4.44 13.26 -14.11
C ARG A 143 -4.65 14.39 -13.10
N ASN A 144 -5.89 14.85 -13.01
CA ASN A 144 -6.35 15.91 -12.10
C ASN A 144 -6.39 15.42 -10.64
N PHE A 145 -5.23 15.11 -10.08
CA PHE A 145 -5.08 14.82 -8.68
C PHE A 145 -5.20 16.11 -7.86
N VAL A 146 -6.07 16.10 -6.86
CA VAL A 146 -6.20 17.16 -5.88
C VAL A 146 -5.54 16.72 -4.57
N ARG A 147 -5.08 17.68 -3.76
CA ARG A 147 -4.69 17.37 -2.39
C ARG A 147 -5.90 16.76 -1.68
N GLY A 148 -5.77 15.51 -1.29
CA GLY A 148 -6.79 14.81 -0.53
C GLY A 148 -6.76 15.23 0.94
N ALA A 149 -7.66 14.62 1.73
CA ALA A 149 -7.91 14.91 3.13
C ALA A 149 -6.68 14.82 4.06
N SER A 150 -6.93 14.82 5.37
CA SER A 150 -5.97 14.93 6.49
C SER A 150 -4.69 14.07 6.45
N ASP A 151 -4.57 13.07 5.56
CA ASP A 151 -3.35 12.26 5.39
C ASP A 151 -2.31 12.86 4.43
N GLY A 152 -2.57 14.04 3.86
CA GLY A 152 -1.64 14.77 3.00
C GLY A 152 -1.39 14.13 1.63
N LYS A 153 -2.17 13.09 1.26
CA LYS A 153 -2.03 12.38 -0.01
C LYS A 153 -2.93 12.96 -1.09
N LEU A 154 -2.40 13.03 -2.31
CA LEU A 154 -3.12 13.34 -3.52
C LEU A 154 -4.13 12.24 -3.87
N ARG A 155 -5.30 12.65 -4.38
CA ARG A 155 -6.45 11.82 -4.75
C ARG A 155 -7.10 12.35 -6.03
N TYR A 156 -7.87 11.50 -6.71
CA TYR A 156 -8.73 11.96 -7.80
C TYR A 156 -9.74 13.01 -7.32
N HIS A 157 -10.18 13.88 -8.23
CA HIS A 157 -11.20 14.88 -7.95
C HIS A 157 -12.48 14.21 -7.41
N PRO A 158 -13.17 14.77 -6.40
CA PRO A 158 -14.35 14.16 -5.78
C PRO A 158 -15.40 13.64 -6.78
N LYS A 159 -15.71 14.42 -7.83
CA LYS A 159 -16.65 14.00 -8.90
C LYS A 159 -16.28 12.67 -9.54
N GLN A 160 -15.01 12.51 -9.92
CA GLN A 160 -14.51 11.27 -10.54
C GLN A 160 -14.56 10.08 -9.56
N ARG A 161 -14.30 10.35 -8.28
CA ARG A 161 -14.37 9.32 -7.23
C ARG A 161 -15.80 8.82 -7.03
N ILE A 162 -16.78 9.74 -7.00
CA ILE A 162 -18.19 9.41 -6.86
C ILE A 162 -18.67 8.59 -8.06
N GLU A 163 -18.41 9.06 -9.28
CA GLU A 163 -18.79 8.38 -10.51
C GLU A 163 -18.25 6.95 -10.54
N PHE A 164 -16.97 6.80 -10.24
CA PHE A 164 -16.31 5.50 -10.22
C PHE A 164 -16.83 4.57 -9.14
N TYR A 165 -16.96 5.03 -7.89
CA TYR A 165 -17.47 4.16 -6.82
C TYR A 165 -18.92 3.77 -7.05
N ARG A 166 -19.76 4.65 -7.62
CA ARG A 166 -21.13 4.28 -8.04
C ARG A 166 -21.10 3.15 -9.06
N PHE A 167 -20.33 3.32 -10.14
CA PHE A 167 -20.18 2.29 -11.15
C PHE A 167 -19.74 0.94 -10.56
N LEU A 168 -18.75 0.92 -9.68
CA LEU A 168 -18.29 -0.33 -9.04
C LEU A 168 -19.35 -0.93 -8.13
N VAL A 169 -20.01 -0.12 -7.30
CA VAL A 169 -21.08 -0.58 -6.39
C VAL A 169 -22.22 -1.17 -7.20
N ASP A 170 -22.70 -0.47 -8.22
CA ASP A 170 -23.82 -0.92 -9.05
C ASP A 170 -23.46 -2.23 -9.77
N THR A 171 -22.24 -2.32 -10.30
CA THR A 171 -21.75 -3.55 -10.93
C THR A 171 -21.65 -4.70 -9.94
N ILE A 172 -21.12 -4.49 -8.75
CA ILE A 172 -21.04 -5.55 -7.73
C ILE A 172 -22.45 -6.02 -7.33
N ARG A 173 -23.36 -5.06 -7.11
CA ARG A 173 -24.74 -5.35 -6.70
C ARG A 173 -25.56 -6.06 -7.78
N SER A 174 -25.19 -5.93 -9.06
CA SER A 174 -25.82 -6.71 -10.13
C SER A 174 -25.40 -8.19 -10.12
N PHE A 175 -24.28 -8.53 -9.48
CA PHE A 175 -23.81 -9.91 -9.29
C PHE A 175 -24.22 -10.50 -7.95
N ASP A 176 -24.04 -9.73 -6.88
CA ASP A 176 -24.41 -10.12 -5.51
C ASP A 176 -25.03 -8.90 -4.81
N SER A 177 -26.35 -8.95 -4.60
CA SER A 177 -27.08 -7.85 -3.99
C SER A 177 -26.81 -7.69 -2.50
N GLU A 178 -26.28 -8.70 -1.81
CA GLU A 178 -26.15 -8.76 -0.36
C GLU A 178 -24.70 -8.62 0.13
N VAL A 179 -23.70 -8.82 -0.74
CA VAL A 179 -22.28 -8.74 -0.34
C VAL A 179 -21.94 -7.44 0.39
N SER A 180 -21.16 -7.54 1.47
CA SER A 180 -20.68 -6.37 2.19
C SER A 180 -19.71 -5.57 1.32
N ILE A 181 -19.92 -4.26 1.17
CA ILE A 181 -18.99 -3.37 0.45
C ILE A 181 -18.44 -2.33 1.43
N SER A 182 -17.15 -1.99 1.36
CA SER A 182 -16.50 -0.99 2.22
C SER A 182 -15.55 -0.08 1.43
N LEU A 183 -15.21 1.10 1.94
CA LEU A 183 -14.25 2.03 1.31
C LEU A 183 -12.89 2.03 2.03
N CYS A 184 -11.79 2.01 1.29
CA CYS A 184 -10.44 2.02 1.83
C CYS A 184 -9.87 3.42 1.97
N ARG A 185 -9.64 3.85 3.22
CA ARG A 185 -8.92 5.09 3.57
C ARG A 185 -9.42 6.32 2.82
N GLU A 186 -10.74 6.37 2.69
CA GLU A 186 -11.46 7.47 2.05
C GLU A 186 -11.79 8.61 3.01
N THR A 187 -12.16 9.75 2.44
CA THR A 187 -12.53 10.96 3.18
C THR A 187 -13.89 10.79 3.85
N ARG A 188 -14.13 11.54 4.94
CA ARG A 188 -15.43 11.58 5.63
C ARG A 188 -16.58 11.94 4.67
N GLU A 189 -16.31 12.81 3.71
CA GLU A 189 -17.27 13.20 2.69
C GLU A 189 -17.70 12.00 1.82
N MET A 190 -16.74 11.20 1.32
CA MET A 190 -17.06 10.00 0.54
C MET A 190 -17.85 9.00 1.37
N TRP A 191 -17.46 8.79 2.63
CA TRP A 191 -18.22 7.95 3.56
C TRP A 191 -19.66 8.42 3.78
N ARG A 192 -19.88 9.74 3.87
CA ARG A 192 -21.22 10.31 3.99
C ARG A 192 -22.07 10.07 2.74
N ILE A 193 -21.46 10.19 1.55
CA ILE A 193 -22.16 9.97 0.26
C ILE A 193 -22.57 8.51 0.11
N PHE A 194 -21.69 7.57 0.46
CA PHE A 194 -21.91 6.13 0.28
C PHE A 194 -22.44 5.41 1.52
N LYS A 195 -22.95 6.13 2.53
CA LYS A 195 -23.37 5.56 3.83
C LYS A 195 -24.41 4.43 3.73
N ASN A 196 -25.24 4.44 2.69
CA ASN A 196 -26.29 3.43 2.46
C ASN A 196 -25.83 2.27 1.56
N HIS A 197 -24.64 2.39 0.96
CA HIS A 197 -24.12 1.42 0.00
C HIS A 197 -22.86 0.71 0.50
N CYS A 198 -22.14 1.35 1.44
CA CYS A 198 -20.86 0.89 1.96
C CYS A 198 -20.88 0.88 3.49
N LEU A 199 -20.41 -0.21 4.08
CA LEU A 199 -20.28 -0.40 5.51
C LEU A 199 -18.95 0.17 6.02
N PRO A 200 -18.96 1.13 6.96
CA PRO A 200 -17.76 1.46 7.73
C PRO A 200 -17.36 0.25 8.58
N GLY A 201 -16.14 0.23 9.10
CA GLY A 201 -15.74 -0.88 9.99
C GLY A 201 -15.19 -2.12 9.27
N ARG A 202 -15.23 -2.19 7.93
CA ARG A 202 -14.94 -3.43 7.19
C ARG A 202 -13.82 -3.32 6.15
N CYS A 203 -13.06 -2.23 6.21
CA CYS A 203 -11.87 -2.07 5.38
C CYS A 203 -10.70 -2.87 5.97
N ASN A 204 -10.07 -3.72 5.15
CA ASN A 204 -8.89 -4.51 5.52
C ASN A 204 -7.67 -3.68 5.98
N CYS A 205 -7.64 -2.37 5.70
CA CYS A 205 -6.49 -1.48 5.97
C CYS A 205 -6.68 -0.52 7.15
N VAL A 206 -7.81 -0.63 7.87
CA VAL A 206 -8.09 0.15 9.07
C VAL A 206 -8.07 -0.84 10.23
N ILE A 207 -7.16 -0.61 11.18
CA ILE A 207 -7.21 -1.31 12.48
C ILE A 207 -8.33 -0.63 13.24
N TRP A 208 -9.29 -1.43 13.68
CA TRP A 208 -10.41 -1.02 14.51
C TRP A 208 -10.00 -1.11 15.98
#